data_AF-A0A1A8BGR7-F1
#
_entry.id   AF-A0A1A8BGR7-F1
#
_cell.length_a   1.000
_cell.length_b   1.000
_cell.length_c   1.000
_cell.angle_alpha   90.00
_cell.angle_beta   90.00
_cell.angle_gamma   90.00
#
_symmetry.space_group_name_H-M   'P 1'
#
loop_
_entity.id
_entity.type
_entity.pdbx_description
1 polymer ?
#
loop_
_entity_poly.entity_id
_entity_poly.type
_entity_poly.pdbx_seq_one_letter_code
_entity_poly.pdbx_strand_id
1 'polypeptide(L)'
;CIEVISSTTAQLHPPEGFKVNRNGEYKEMQYSFKKVFGVSVSQMELFEHVAKPLVDDLIHGKNGLLFTYGVTGSGKTFTMTGCPGQGGLLPR
;
A
#
# COMPACT_ATOMS: atom_id res chain seq x y z
N CYS A 1 -5.07 14.90 -3.10
CA CYS A 1 -5.61 13.54 -3.33
C CYS A 1 -4.50 12.62 -3.83
N ILE A 2 -4.56 11.31 -3.58
CA ILE A 2 -3.58 10.34 -4.12
C ILE A 2 -4.26 9.54 -5.23
N GLU A 3 -3.57 9.36 -6.35
CA GLU A 3 -4.01 8.57 -7.49
C GLU A 3 -2.97 7.50 -7.85
N VAL A 4 -3.43 6.32 -8.24
CA VAL A 4 -2.56 5.24 -8.71
C VAL A 4 -2.45 5.35 -10.23
N ILE A 5 -1.30 5.77 -10.72
CA ILE A 5 -1.05 5.96 -12.17
C ILE A 5 -0.63 4.65 -12.82
N SER A 6 0.07 3.80 -12.09
CA SER A 6 0.49 2.48 -12.56
C SER A 6 0.67 1.52 -11.39
N SER A 7 0.94 0.24 -11.67
CA SER A 7 1.23 -0.75 -10.64
C SER A 7 2.48 -0.46 -9.81
N THR A 8 3.31 0.51 -10.19
CA THR A 8 4.55 0.88 -9.49
C THR A 8 4.59 2.36 -9.11
N THR A 9 3.61 3.16 -9.51
CA THR A 9 3.67 4.62 -9.40
C THR A 9 2.38 5.19 -8.83
N ALA A 10 2.52 5.96 -7.76
CA ALA A 10 1.45 6.74 -7.15
C ALA A 10 1.74 8.24 -7.29
N GLN A 11 0.72 9.03 -7.60
CA GLN A 11 0.80 10.48 -7.77
C GLN A 11 0.00 11.19 -6.68
N LEU A 12 0.59 12.23 -6.12
CA LEU A 12 -0.06 13.12 -5.17
C LEU A 12 -0.47 14.41 -5.87
N HIS A 13 -1.78 14.65 -5.87
CA HIS A 13 -2.42 15.88 -6.33
C HIS A 13 -2.57 16.86 -5.15
N PRO A 14 -1.93 18.03 -5.17
CA PRO A 14 -2.17 19.05 -4.16
C PRO A 14 -3.62 19.57 -4.26
N PRO A 15 -4.24 20.00 -3.15
CA PRO A 15 -5.54 20.66 -3.20
C PRO A 15 -5.45 21.99 -3.96
N GLU A 16 -6.55 22.39 -4.59
CA GLU A 16 -6.63 23.64 -5.36
C GLU A 16 -6.21 24.83 -4.49
N GLY A 17 -5.31 25.68 -5.03
CA GLY A 17 -4.78 26.84 -4.32
C GLY A 17 -3.51 26.60 -3.49
N PHE A 18 -3.03 25.37 -3.35
CA PHE A 18 -1.76 25.09 -2.68
C PHE A 18 -0.55 25.39 -3.59
N LYS A 19 0.03 26.57 -3.42
CA LYS A 19 1.25 27.00 -4.14
C LYS A 19 2.50 26.56 -3.38
N VAL A 20 3.21 25.57 -3.91
CA VAL A 20 4.45 25.03 -3.31
C VAL A 20 5.63 26.01 -3.47
N ASN A 21 5.60 26.88 -4.48
CA ASN A 21 6.65 27.85 -4.79
C ASN A 21 6.09 29.26 -5.05
N ARG A 22 6.91 30.28 -4.78
CA ARG A 22 6.62 31.70 -5.13
C ARG A 22 6.33 31.90 -6.63
N ASN A 23 6.74 30.98 -7.50
CA ASN A 23 6.62 31.06 -8.95
C ASN A 23 5.34 30.41 -9.51
N GLY A 24 4.48 29.82 -8.67
CA GLY A 24 3.14 29.38 -9.09
C GLY A 24 3.04 28.01 -9.81
N GLU A 25 4.12 27.24 -9.90
CA GLU A 25 4.04 25.88 -10.47
C GLU A 25 3.51 24.86 -9.46
N TYR A 26 2.46 24.14 -9.87
CA TYR A 26 1.97 22.95 -9.17
C TYR A 26 2.93 21.80 -9.45
N LYS A 27 3.74 21.42 -8.46
CA LYS A 27 4.59 20.24 -8.59
C LYS A 27 3.78 19.01 -8.23
N GLU A 28 3.24 18.32 -9.24
CA GLU A 28 2.74 16.96 -9.06
C GLU A 28 3.88 16.09 -8.51
N MET A 29 3.64 15.42 -7.38
CA MET A 29 4.66 14.57 -6.75
C MET A 29 4.37 13.12 -7.10
N GLN A 30 5.29 12.47 -7.80
CA GLN A 30 5.21 11.04 -8.11
C GLN A 30 6.16 10.25 -7.21
N TYR A 31 5.67 9.12 -6.73
CA TYR A 31 6.40 8.19 -5.89
C TYR A 31 6.45 6.82 -6.57
N SER A 32 7.64 6.22 -6.57
CA SER A 32 7.88 4.90 -7.16
C SER A 32 8.01 3.83 -6.07
N PHE A 33 7.33 2.72 -6.29
CA PHE A 33 7.29 1.56 -5.40
C PHE A 33 7.45 0.27 -6.21
N LYS A 34 7.81 -0.83 -5.55
CA LYS A 34 7.82 -2.15 -6.19
C LYS A 34 6.43 -2.58 -6.65
N LYS A 35 5.41 -2.24 -5.87
CA LYS A 35 4.00 -2.48 -6.19
C LYS A 35 3.13 -1.47 -5.45
N VAL A 36 2.12 -0.95 -6.13
CA VAL A 36 1.07 -0.10 -5.59
C VAL A 36 -0.26 -0.82 -5.76
N PHE A 37 -1.01 -0.94 -4.67
CA PHE A 37 -2.33 -1.58 -4.64
C PHE A 37 -3.41 -0.49 -4.59
N GLY A 38 -4.36 -0.54 -5.52
CA GLY A 38 -5.49 0.39 -5.57
C GLY A 38 -6.58 0.03 -4.57
N VAL A 39 -7.59 0.91 -4.46
CA VAL A 39 -8.72 0.74 -3.52
C VAL A 39 -9.61 -0.47 -3.82
N SER A 40 -9.56 -1.01 -5.03
CA SER A 40 -10.33 -2.19 -5.46
C SER A 40 -9.65 -3.52 -5.14
N VAL A 41 -8.41 -3.51 -4.66
CA VAL A 41 -7.64 -4.72 -4.38
C VAL A 41 -8.26 -5.48 -3.21
N SER A 42 -8.44 -6.78 -3.39
CA SER A 42 -8.97 -7.65 -2.34
C SER A 42 -7.88 -8.10 -1.36
N GLN A 43 -8.28 -8.48 -0.14
CA GLN A 43 -7.35 -9.06 0.85
C GLN A 43 -6.68 -10.35 0.35
N MET A 44 -7.38 -11.13 -0.47
CA MET A 44 -6.83 -12.33 -1.10
C MET A 44 -5.73 -11.98 -2.09
N GLU A 45 -5.99 -11.02 -2.96
CA GLU A 45 -5.00 -10.55 -3.94
C GLU A 45 -3.77 -9.96 -3.25
N LEU A 46 -3.96 -9.22 -2.16
CA LEU A 46 -2.87 -8.68 -1.36
C LEU A 46 -2.04 -9.79 -0.70
N PHE A 47 -2.69 -10.84 -0.18
CA PHE A 47 -2.01 -12.00 0.40
C PHE A 47 -1.12 -12.72 -0.61
N GLU A 48 -1.66 -13.01 -1.80
CA GLU A 48 -0.94 -13.71 -2.87
C GLU A 48 0.34 -12.95 -3.30
N HIS A 49 0.31 -11.62 -3.30
CA HIS A 49 1.45 -10.80 -3.72
C HIS A 49 2.46 -10.50 -2.60
N VAL A 50 2.02 -10.43 -1.34
CA VAL A 50 2.86 -9.95 -0.23
C VAL A 50 3.22 -11.07 0.74
N ALA A 51 2.23 -11.81 1.24
CA ALA A 51 2.43 -12.78 2.31
C ALA A 51 2.87 -14.15 1.78
N LYS A 52 2.26 -14.63 0.68
CA LYS A 52 2.56 -15.96 0.12
C LYS A 52 4.05 -16.17 -0.19
N PRO A 53 4.78 -15.24 -0.84
CA PRO A 53 6.22 -15.44 -1.07
C PRO A 53 7.03 -15.56 0.23
N LEU A 54 6.60 -14.87 1.30
CA LEU A 54 7.25 -14.97 2.61
C LEU A 54 6.97 -16.33 3.27
N VAL A 55 5.77 -16.86 3.11
CA VAL A 55 5.41 -18.21 3.58
C VAL A 55 6.19 -19.28 2.81
N ASP A 56 6.30 -19.14 1.49
CA ASP A 56 7.10 -20.04 0.66
C ASP A 56 8.57 -19.99 1.10
N ASP A 57 9.14 -18.81 1.27
CA ASP A 57 10.51 -18.63 1.75
C ASP A 57 10.72 -19.26 3.15
N LEU A 58 9.73 -19.15 4.04
CA LEU A 58 9.75 -19.76 5.38
C LEU A 58 9.83 -21.29 5.31
N ILE A 59 9.05 -21.92 4.41
CA ILE A 59 9.07 -23.38 4.20
C ILE A 59 10.45 -23.84 3.69
N HIS A 60 11.16 -22.99 2.95
CA HIS A 60 12.52 -23.24 2.50
C HIS A 60 13.60 -22.86 3.54
N GLY A 61 13.21 -22.55 4.78
CA GLY A 61 14.12 -22.26 5.88
C GLY A 61 14.69 -20.84 5.89
N LYS A 62 14.08 -19.90 5.14
CA LYS A 62 14.46 -18.48 5.19
C LYS A 62 13.55 -17.71 6.15
N ASN A 63 14.13 -16.80 6.91
CA ASN A 63 13.33 -15.95 7.79
C ASN A 63 12.58 -14.87 6.99
N GLY A 64 11.30 -14.70 7.28
CA GLY A 64 10.46 -13.64 6.73
C GLY A 64 10.10 -12.60 7.80
N LEU A 65 10.04 -11.33 7.42
CA LEU A 65 9.63 -10.23 8.29
C LEU A 65 8.74 -9.26 7.53
N LEU A 66 7.52 -9.04 8.03
CA LEU A 66 6.52 -8.17 7.43
C LEU A 66 6.08 -7.08 8.42
N PHE A 67 6.17 -5.83 7.99
CA PHE A 67 5.68 -4.68 8.74
C PHE A 67 4.66 -3.89 7.93
N THR A 68 3.64 -3.37 8.62
CA THR A 68 2.72 -2.37 8.07
C THR A 68 3.00 -1.03 8.71
N TYR A 69 3.22 -0.01 7.89
CA TYR A 69 3.47 1.37 8.34
C TYR A 69 2.47 2.34 7.73
N GLY A 70 2.14 3.40 8.45
CA GLY A 70 1.19 4.42 8.03
C GLY A 70 0.56 5.17 9.20
N VAL A 71 -0.11 6.28 8.91
CA VAL A 71 -0.81 7.10 9.91
C VAL A 71 -2.03 6.40 10.51
N THR A 72 -2.54 6.87 11.66
CA THR A 72 -3.79 6.36 12.24
C THR A 72 -4.93 6.50 11.24
N GLY A 73 -5.78 5.47 11.14
CA GLY A 73 -6.88 5.43 10.17
C GLY A 73 -6.49 4.97 8.76
N SER A 74 -5.20 4.76 8.45
CA SER A 74 -4.75 4.32 7.12
C SER A 74 -5.02 2.84 6.78
N GLY A 75 -5.78 2.11 7.60
CA GLY A 75 -6.12 0.71 7.34
C GLY A 75 -5.10 -0.35 7.75
N LYS A 76 -4.04 -0.02 8.52
CA LYS A 76 -3.02 -1.02 8.96
C LYS A 76 -3.63 -2.27 9.62
N THR A 77 -4.53 -2.07 10.59
CA THR A 77 -5.22 -3.18 11.30
C THR A 77 -6.10 -3.98 10.35
N PHE A 78 -6.76 -3.30 9.41
CA PHE A 78 -7.55 -3.96 8.37
C PHE A 78 -6.65 -4.82 7.48
N THR A 79 -5.51 -4.31 7.02
CA THR A 79 -4.55 -5.10 6.22
C THR A 79 -4.04 -6.33 6.99
N MET A 80 -3.61 -6.15 8.24
CA MET A 80 -2.94 -7.21 8.99
C MET A 80 -3.94 -8.24 9.56
N THR A 81 -4.98 -7.78 10.27
CA THR A 81 -5.95 -8.65 10.94
C THR A 81 -7.20 -8.88 10.11
N GLY A 82 -7.64 -7.88 9.35
CA GLY A 82 -8.92 -7.91 8.62
C GLY A 82 -10.09 -7.39 9.44
N CYS A 83 -11.29 -7.75 9.01
CA CYS A 83 -12.54 -7.52 9.72
C CYS A 83 -13.34 -8.83 9.84
N PRO A 84 -14.37 -8.89 10.70
CA PRO A 84 -15.22 -10.08 10.81
C PRO A 84 -15.78 -10.50 9.45
N GLY A 85 -15.57 -11.76 9.06
CA GLY A 85 -15.97 -12.29 7.75
C GLY A 85 -14.98 -12.03 6.61
N GLN A 86 -13.98 -11.16 6.79
CA GLN A 86 -12.95 -10.88 5.80
C GLN A 86 -11.58 -10.73 6.48
N GLY A 87 -10.93 -11.87 6.73
CA GLY A 87 -9.59 -11.92 7.32
C GLY A 87 -8.55 -11.16 6.50
N GLY A 88 -7.57 -10.56 7.20
CA GLY A 88 -6.43 -9.87 6.62
C GLY A 88 -5.29 -10.83 6.28
N LEU A 89 -4.05 -10.35 6.36
CA LEU A 89 -2.86 -11.14 6.03
C LEU A 89 -2.47 -12.19 7.08
N LEU A 90 -2.70 -11.96 8.37
CA LEU A 90 -2.33 -12.90 9.44
C LEU A 90 -3.21 -14.16 9.54
N PRO A 91 -4.55 -14.07 9.48
CA PRO A 91 -5.39 -15.26 9.67
C PRO A 91 -5.52 -16.13 8.40
N ARG A 92 -4.84 -15.76 7.30
CA ARG A 92 -4.86 -16.48 6.02
C ARG A 92 -3.60 -17.31 5.89
#